data_AF-A0A0Q9PCI1-F1
#
_entry.id   AF-A0A0Q9PCI1-F1
#
_cell.length_a   1.000
_cell.length_b   1.000
_cell.length_c   1.000
_cell.angle_alpha   90.00
_cell.angle_beta   90.00
_cell.angle_gamma   90.00
#
_symmetry.space_group_name_H-M   'P 1'
#
loop_
_entity.id
_entity.type
_entity.pdbx_description
1 polymer ?
#
loop_
_entity_poly.entity_id
_entity_poly.type
_entity_poly.pdbx_seq_one_letter_code
_entity_poly.pdbx_strand_id
1 'polypeptide(L)'
;MKPRLPTLSALLAGLLLAGGLHATEAARVHASQAWIRVLPGDLPAGGYVTLANGGDEPATLNGAASTTYAEVMLHRSSRETGMSRMTMVDTLAIPAHGSVTLAPGGYHLMLMHATHPVKAGDTVKIELRFADGSALPVDFLARPANTLAPGDAGGMHHGH
;
A
#
# COMPACT_ATOMS: atom_id res chain seq x y z
N MET A 1 -15.49 -15.16 -78.08
CA MET A 1 -14.54 -14.36 -77.29
C MET A 1 -15.29 -13.84 -76.07
N LYS A 2 -14.86 -14.19 -74.84
CA LYS A 2 -15.53 -13.84 -73.57
C LYS A 2 -14.70 -12.77 -72.84
N PRO A 3 -15.27 -11.63 -72.44
CA PRO A 3 -14.67 -10.84 -71.38
C PRO A 3 -15.18 -11.32 -70.03
N ARG A 4 -14.25 -11.69 -69.15
CA ARG A 4 -14.51 -11.92 -67.72
C ARG A 4 -14.34 -10.59 -67.01
N LEU A 5 -15.36 -10.09 -66.29
CA LEU A 5 -15.19 -8.99 -65.35
C LEU A 5 -14.80 -9.56 -63.97
N PRO A 6 -13.84 -8.95 -63.26
CA PRO A 6 -13.39 -9.43 -61.96
C PRO A 6 -14.38 -9.03 -60.85
N THR A 7 -14.64 -9.99 -59.97
CA THR A 7 -15.34 -9.83 -58.69
C THR A 7 -14.59 -8.84 -57.80
N LEU A 8 -15.15 -7.66 -57.54
CA LEU A 8 -14.72 -6.80 -56.44
C LEU A 8 -15.35 -7.30 -55.14
N SER A 9 -14.63 -8.18 -54.44
CA SER A 9 -14.81 -8.40 -53.01
C SER A 9 -13.54 -7.93 -52.31
N ALA A 10 -13.48 -6.63 -52.00
CA ALA A 10 -12.49 -6.12 -51.06
C ALA A 10 -13.10 -6.20 -49.65
N LEU A 11 -12.96 -7.38 -49.03
CA LEU A 11 -13.23 -7.60 -47.61
C LEU A 11 -12.01 -7.16 -46.80
N LEU A 12 -12.30 -6.41 -45.72
CA LEU A 12 -11.63 -6.43 -44.42
C LEU A 12 -10.15 -6.01 -44.30
N ALA A 13 -9.91 -4.90 -43.59
CA ALA A 13 -8.91 -4.84 -42.51
C ALA A 13 -9.12 -3.59 -41.65
N GLY A 14 -10.23 -3.56 -40.89
CA GLY A 14 -10.33 -2.66 -39.74
C GLY A 14 -9.45 -3.22 -38.62
N LEU A 15 -8.19 -2.79 -38.55
CA LEU A 15 -7.31 -3.12 -37.44
C LEU A 15 -7.77 -2.32 -36.22
N LEU A 16 -8.71 -2.91 -35.47
CA LEU A 16 -9.10 -2.45 -34.13
C LEU A 16 -7.88 -2.59 -33.22
N LEU A 17 -7.17 -1.48 -33.04
CA LEU A 17 -6.18 -1.33 -31.99
C LEU A 17 -6.92 -1.26 -30.64
N ALA A 18 -7.38 -2.41 -30.16
CA ALA A 18 -7.88 -2.56 -28.79
C ALA A 18 -6.69 -2.52 -27.84
N GLY A 19 -6.15 -1.32 -27.61
CA GLY A 19 -5.23 -1.07 -26.51
C GLY A 19 -6.01 -1.30 -25.23
N GLY A 20 -5.83 -2.47 -24.60
CA GLY A 20 -6.38 -2.74 -23.29
C GLY A 20 -5.85 -1.70 -22.33
N LEU A 21 -6.73 -0.87 -21.78
CA LEU A 21 -6.45 -0.08 -20.58
C LEU A 21 -6.25 -1.08 -19.44
N HIS A 22 -5.02 -1.58 -19.28
CA HIS A 22 -4.66 -2.34 -18.11
C HIS A 22 -4.74 -1.40 -16.91
N ALA A 23 -5.61 -1.72 -15.94
CA ALA A 23 -5.63 -1.01 -14.66
C ALA A 23 -4.24 -1.08 -14.03
N THR A 24 -3.72 0.02 -13.50
CA THR A 24 -2.44 0.04 -12.79
C THR A 24 -2.50 -0.84 -11.53
N GLU A 25 -1.35 -1.22 -10.98
CA GLU A 25 -1.28 -1.96 -9.71
C GLU A 25 -2.05 -1.24 -8.59
N ALA A 26 -1.83 0.07 -8.43
CA ALA A 26 -2.54 0.88 -7.44
C ALA A 26 -4.07 0.87 -7.66
N ALA A 27 -4.54 0.87 -8.92
CA ALA A 27 -5.97 0.86 -9.23
C ALA A 27 -6.67 -0.46 -8.87
N ARG A 28 -5.92 -1.56 -8.76
CA ARG A 28 -6.44 -2.89 -8.39
C ARG A 28 -6.31 -3.18 -6.90
N VAL A 29 -5.56 -2.36 -6.16
CA VAL A 29 -5.31 -2.54 -4.72
C VAL A 29 -6.19 -1.61 -3.90
N HIS A 30 -6.90 -2.18 -2.94
CA HIS A 30 -7.69 -1.44 -1.96
C HIS A 30 -7.02 -1.49 -0.59
N ALA A 31 -6.83 -0.32 0.02
CA ALA A 31 -6.29 -0.17 1.37
C ALA A 31 -7.42 -0.05 2.39
N SER A 32 -7.26 -0.73 3.52
CA SER A 32 -8.22 -0.68 4.63
C SER A 32 -7.50 -0.82 5.97
N GLN A 33 -8.19 -0.43 7.05
CA GLN A 33 -7.65 -0.52 8.42
C GLN A 33 -6.28 0.18 8.54
N ALA A 34 -6.14 1.36 7.92
CA ALA A 34 -4.90 2.13 7.91
C ALA A 34 -4.75 2.96 9.19
N TRP A 35 -3.67 2.76 9.93
CA TRP A 35 -3.39 3.51 11.15
C TRP A 35 -1.89 3.60 11.47
N ILE A 36 -1.52 4.65 12.19
CA ILE A 36 -0.16 4.87 12.68
C ILE A 36 -0.15 4.68 14.19
N ARG A 37 0.83 3.95 14.72
CA ARG A 37 1.18 3.99 16.13
C ARG A 37 2.22 5.06 16.37
N VAL A 38 1.82 6.14 17.04
CA VAL A 38 2.71 7.24 17.41
C VAL A 38 3.49 6.86 18.67
N LEU A 39 4.80 7.12 18.68
CA LEU A 39 5.65 6.95 19.86
C LEU A 39 6.06 8.32 20.43
N PRO A 40 6.40 8.40 21.73
CA PRO A 40 6.84 9.66 22.34
C PRO A 40 8.15 10.19 21.75
N GLY A 41 8.30 11.51 21.73
CA GLY A 41 9.50 12.20 21.24
C GLY A 41 9.71 12.02 19.75
N ASP A 42 10.98 11.99 19.33
CA ASP A 42 11.39 11.86 17.92
C ASP A 42 11.54 10.39 17.48
N LEU A 43 10.94 9.46 18.23
CA LEU A 43 11.05 8.04 17.92
C LEU A 43 10.29 7.69 16.63
N PRO A 44 10.81 6.71 15.85
CA PRO A 44 10.11 6.10 14.73
C PRO A 44 8.65 5.77 15.01
N ALA A 45 7.73 6.22 14.16
CA ALA A 45 6.35 5.73 14.20
C ALA A 45 6.21 4.46 13.34
N GLY A 46 5.19 3.65 13.63
CA GLY A 46 4.86 2.45 12.86
C GLY A 46 3.52 2.59 12.14
N GLY A 47 3.50 2.38 10.82
CA GLY A 47 2.30 2.42 9.97
C GLY A 47 1.83 1.02 9.59
N TYR A 48 0.52 0.81 9.70
CA TYR A 48 -0.14 -0.47 9.54
C TYR A 48 -1.34 -0.32 8.62
N VAL A 49 -1.54 -1.28 7.73
CA VAL A 49 -2.59 -1.25 6.69
C VAL A 49 -2.82 -2.66 6.16
N THR A 50 -4.06 -2.96 5.77
CA THR A 50 -4.38 -4.15 4.98
C THR A 50 -4.55 -3.75 3.52
N LEU A 51 -3.82 -4.42 2.64
CA LEU A 51 -3.86 -4.22 1.20
C LEU A 51 -4.50 -5.46 0.55
N ALA A 52 -5.62 -5.28 -0.13
CA ALA A 52 -6.30 -6.34 -0.87
C ALA A 52 -6.21 -6.04 -2.37
N ASN A 53 -5.74 -7.00 -3.16
CA ASN A 53 -5.64 -6.89 -4.61
C ASN A 53 -6.83 -7.62 -5.26
N GLY A 54 -7.72 -6.86 -5.90
CA GLY A 54 -8.87 -7.41 -6.62
C GLY A 54 -8.56 -7.83 -8.06
N GLY A 55 -7.36 -7.56 -8.56
CA GLY A 55 -6.94 -7.89 -9.91
C GLY A 55 -6.44 -9.32 -10.10
N ASP A 56 -6.34 -9.71 -11.37
CA ASP A 56 -5.89 -11.04 -11.81
C ASP A 56 -4.35 -11.20 -11.80
N GLU A 57 -3.61 -10.10 -11.62
CA GLU A 57 -2.15 -10.07 -11.58
C GLU A 57 -1.66 -9.55 -10.22
N PRO A 58 -0.53 -10.07 -9.70
CA PRO A 58 0.06 -9.57 -8.46
C PRO A 58 0.41 -8.07 -8.58
N ALA A 59 0.38 -7.38 -7.45
CA ALA A 59 0.89 -6.01 -7.31
C ALA A 59 2.12 -6.03 -6.41
N THR A 60 3.04 -5.09 -6.59
CA THR A 60 4.29 -5.03 -5.82
C THR A 60 4.43 -3.65 -5.18
N LEU A 61 4.22 -3.58 -3.87
CA LEU A 61 4.54 -2.39 -3.10
C LEU A 61 6.06 -2.26 -2.98
N ASN A 62 6.65 -1.17 -3.44
CA ASN A 62 8.10 -0.96 -3.42
C ASN A 62 8.53 0.31 -2.65
N GLY A 63 7.58 1.01 -2.03
CA GLY A 63 7.89 2.16 -1.21
C GLY A 63 6.66 2.90 -0.73
N ALA A 64 6.90 3.96 0.02
CA ALA A 64 5.87 4.90 0.42
C ALA A 64 6.48 6.30 0.61
N ALA A 65 5.63 7.33 0.60
CA ALA A 65 6.02 8.70 0.87
C ALA A 65 4.96 9.43 1.70
N SER A 66 5.35 10.48 2.41
CA SER A 66 4.44 11.36 3.14
C SER A 66 4.97 12.78 3.13
N THR A 67 4.09 13.77 3.25
CA THR A 67 4.47 15.16 3.53
C THR A 67 4.70 15.41 5.02
N THR A 68 4.23 14.49 5.88
CA THR A 68 4.33 14.60 7.34
C THR A 68 5.61 13.96 7.89
N TYR A 69 6.17 12.96 7.21
CA TYR A 69 7.39 12.26 7.60
C TYR A 69 8.42 12.37 6.49
N ALA A 70 9.67 12.69 6.81
CA ALA A 70 10.71 12.85 5.81
C ALA A 70 11.05 11.53 5.10
N GLU A 71 10.91 10.40 5.80
CA GLU A 71 11.18 9.07 5.24
C GLU A 71 10.11 8.06 5.66
N VAL A 72 9.69 7.23 4.71
CA VAL A 72 8.76 6.11 4.96
C VAL A 72 9.36 4.85 4.34
N MET A 73 9.74 3.89 5.18
CA MET A 73 10.46 2.69 4.76
C MET A 73 9.64 1.44 5.04
N LEU A 74 9.69 0.44 4.16
CA LEU A 74 9.02 -0.83 4.39
C LEU A 74 9.93 -1.76 5.18
N HIS A 75 9.45 -2.25 6.32
CA HIS A 75 10.23 -3.08 7.24
C HIS A 75 9.48 -4.37 7.58
N ARG A 76 10.24 -5.42 7.93
CA ARG A 76 9.74 -6.68 8.50
C ARG A 76 10.28 -6.85 9.91
N SER A 77 9.38 -7.06 10.86
CA SER A 77 9.73 -7.51 12.20
C SER A 77 9.89 -9.03 12.20
N SER A 78 10.91 -9.53 12.89
CA SER A 78 11.15 -10.95 13.11
C SER A 78 11.71 -11.16 14.51
N ARG A 79 11.55 -12.38 15.05
CA ARG A 79 12.23 -12.80 16.28
C ARG A 79 13.33 -13.77 15.89
N GLU A 80 14.56 -13.39 16.15
CA GLU A 80 15.74 -14.22 15.90
C GLU A 80 16.45 -14.40 17.24
N THR A 81 16.60 -15.65 17.72
CA THR A 81 17.30 -15.96 18.98
C THR A 81 16.76 -15.22 20.23
N GLY A 82 15.45 -14.98 20.31
CA GLY A 82 14.81 -14.29 21.43
C GLY A 82 14.91 -12.75 21.36
N MET A 83 15.61 -12.20 20.37
CA MET A 83 15.70 -10.77 20.12
C MET A 83 14.76 -10.37 18.97
N SER A 84 14.04 -9.26 19.16
CA SER A 84 13.24 -8.65 18.10
C SER A 84 14.16 -7.89 17.15
N ARG A 85 14.07 -8.20 15.86
CA ARG A 85 14.83 -7.53 14.79
C ARG A 85 13.86 -6.94 13.77
N MET A 86 14.09 -5.67 13.41
CA MET A 86 13.43 -4.99 12.30
C MET A 86 14.42 -4.88 11.16
N THR A 87 14.05 -5.38 9.98
CA THR A 87 14.90 -5.31 8.78
C THR A 87 14.13 -4.62 7.68
N MET A 88 14.78 -3.68 6.99
CA MET A 88 14.23 -3.07 5.78
C MET A 88 14.00 -4.14 4.71
N VAL A 89 12.93 -3.98 3.94
CA VAL A 89 12.64 -4.80 2.76
C VAL A 89 12.34 -3.88 1.59
N ASP A 90 12.89 -4.20 0.42
CA ASP A 90 12.76 -3.34 -0.76
C ASP A 90 11.36 -3.40 -1.39
N THR A 91 10.72 -4.58 -1.29
CA THR A 91 9.41 -4.82 -1.91
C THR A 91 8.54 -5.76 -1.09
N LEU A 92 7.24 -5.69 -1.33
CA LEU A 92 6.22 -6.59 -0.80
C LEU A 92 5.19 -6.92 -1.88
N ALA A 93 5.16 -8.18 -2.29
CA ALA A 93 4.18 -8.69 -3.24
C ALA A 93 2.80 -8.85 -2.57
N ILE A 94 1.76 -8.42 -3.29
CA ILE A 94 0.35 -8.57 -2.94
C ILE A 94 -0.26 -9.50 -4.00
N PRO A 95 -0.55 -10.77 -3.66
CA PRO A 95 -1.02 -11.76 -4.64
C PRO A 95 -2.29 -11.33 -5.36
N ALA A 96 -2.48 -11.78 -6.61
CA ALA A 96 -3.75 -11.66 -7.33
C ALA A 96 -4.90 -12.27 -6.50
N HIS A 97 -6.04 -11.57 -6.46
CA HIS A 97 -7.20 -11.91 -5.61
C HIS A 97 -6.86 -12.16 -4.12
N GLY A 98 -5.71 -11.68 -3.66
CA GLY A 98 -5.17 -11.93 -2.33
C GLY A 98 -5.08 -10.66 -1.50
N SER A 99 -4.60 -10.82 -0.27
CA SER A 99 -4.36 -9.70 0.64
C SER A 99 -3.07 -9.88 1.43
N VAL A 100 -2.51 -8.76 1.84
CA VAL A 100 -1.37 -8.68 2.74
C VAL A 100 -1.66 -7.64 3.82
N THR A 101 -1.37 -7.99 5.07
CA THR A 101 -1.56 -7.10 6.21
C THR A 101 -0.20 -6.69 6.77
N LEU A 102 0.02 -5.38 6.83
CA LEU A 102 1.08 -4.76 7.61
C LEU A 102 0.54 -4.56 9.03
N ALA A 103 1.09 -5.28 10.00
CA ALA A 103 0.64 -5.32 11.39
C ALA A 103 1.82 -5.39 12.37
N PRO A 104 1.61 -5.02 13.65
CA PRO A 104 2.64 -5.14 14.68
C PRO A 104 3.22 -6.57 14.73
N GLY A 105 4.55 -6.66 14.76
CA GLY A 105 5.26 -7.95 14.76
C GLY A 105 5.43 -8.61 13.39
N GLY A 106 4.86 -8.04 12.32
CA GLY A 106 5.07 -8.46 10.93
C GLY A 106 5.67 -7.34 10.07
N TYR A 107 5.16 -7.22 8.84
CA TYR A 107 5.48 -6.08 7.97
C TYR A 107 4.87 -4.79 8.51
N HIS A 108 5.55 -3.66 8.32
CA HIS A 108 5.09 -2.34 8.71
C HIS A 108 5.82 -1.26 7.92
N LEU A 109 5.21 -0.07 7.86
CA LEU A 109 5.90 1.14 7.44
C LEU A 109 6.62 1.73 8.64
N MET A 110 7.93 1.94 8.56
CA MET A 110 8.68 2.73 9.53
C MET A 110 8.67 4.18 9.06
N LEU A 111 8.09 5.07 9.86
CA LEU A 111 8.00 6.50 9.55
C LEU A 111 9.02 7.29 10.37
N MET A 112 9.97 7.93 9.70
CA MET A 112 11.07 8.68 10.31
C MET A 112 10.84 10.18 10.23
N HIS A 113 11.39 10.90 11.21
CA HIS A 113 11.57 12.35 11.15
C HIS A 113 10.28 13.10 10.78
N ALA A 114 9.31 13.08 11.70
CA ALA A 114 8.08 13.85 11.53
C ALA A 114 8.41 15.35 11.40
N THR A 115 7.86 16.02 10.40
CA THR A 115 8.11 17.46 10.14
C THR A 115 7.42 18.36 11.18
N HIS A 116 6.43 17.81 11.89
CA HIS A 116 5.73 18.41 13.01
C HIS A 116 5.19 17.29 13.93
N PRO A 117 4.86 17.60 15.21
CA PRO A 117 4.32 16.61 16.12
C PRO A 117 2.98 16.03 15.60
N VAL A 118 2.93 14.70 15.43
CA VAL A 118 1.70 13.95 15.13
C VAL A 118 1.08 13.47 16.44
N LYS A 119 -0.22 13.68 16.63
CA LYS A 119 -0.97 13.31 17.84
C LYS A 119 -1.99 12.23 17.54
N ALA A 120 -2.41 11.51 18.57
CA ALA A 120 -3.53 10.58 18.44
C ALA A 120 -4.80 11.33 17.98
N GLY A 121 -5.49 10.78 16.98
CA GLY A 121 -6.64 11.41 16.33
C GLY A 121 -6.30 12.14 15.04
N ASP A 122 -5.04 12.46 14.78
CA ASP A 122 -4.64 13.08 13.52
C ASP A 122 -4.75 12.09 12.34
N THR A 123 -5.04 12.63 11.16
CA THR A 123 -5.00 11.87 9.91
C THR A 123 -3.73 12.23 9.14
N VAL A 124 -2.93 11.21 8.80
CA VAL A 124 -1.72 11.36 8.01
C VAL A 124 -1.92 10.69 6.66
N LYS A 125 -1.78 11.46 5.56
CA LYS A 125 -1.80 10.89 4.22
C LYS A 125 -0.43 10.28 3.89
N ILE A 126 -0.45 9.03 3.42
CA ILE A 126 0.72 8.31 2.93
C ILE A 126 0.42 7.83 1.51
N GLU A 127 1.36 8.09 0.61
CA GLU A 127 1.31 7.59 -0.76
C GLU A 127 2.05 6.25 -0.83
N LEU A 128 1.31 5.16 -1.01
CA LEU A 128 1.88 3.84 -1.23
C LEU A 128 2.31 3.72 -2.69
N ARG A 129 3.56 3.35 -2.95
CA ARG A 129 4.16 3.33 -4.29
C ARG A 129 4.34 1.90 -4.77
N PHE A 130 3.99 1.68 -6.03
CA PHE A 130 4.00 0.38 -6.67
C PHE A 130 5.09 0.27 -7.74
N ALA A 131 5.45 -0.97 -8.09
CA ALA A 131 6.54 -1.25 -9.04
C ALA A 131 6.27 -0.73 -10.45
N ASP A 132 5.00 -0.64 -10.86
CA ASP A 132 4.59 -0.05 -12.14
C ASP A 132 4.65 1.49 -12.18
N GLY A 133 5.09 2.12 -11.09
CA GLY A 133 5.19 3.57 -10.94
C GLY A 133 3.88 4.24 -10.50
N SER A 134 2.80 3.49 -10.35
CA SER A 134 1.55 4.01 -9.80
C SER A 134 1.61 4.22 -8.29
N ALA A 135 0.71 5.06 -7.77
CA ALA A 135 0.64 5.38 -6.35
C ALA A 135 -0.80 5.35 -5.85
N LEU A 136 -0.98 4.89 -4.60
CA LEU A 136 -2.25 4.86 -3.89
C LEU A 136 -2.17 5.77 -2.66
N PRO A 137 -2.86 6.93 -2.65
CA PRO A 137 -2.95 7.76 -1.45
C PRO A 137 -3.88 7.10 -0.42
N VAL A 138 -3.39 6.93 0.80
CA VAL A 138 -4.14 6.30 1.89
C VAL A 138 -4.07 7.20 3.13
N ASP A 139 -5.22 7.41 3.75
CA ASP A 139 -5.32 8.17 5.00
C ASP A 139 -5.15 7.22 6.20
N PHE A 140 -4.11 7.47 7.01
CA PHE A 140 -3.81 6.71 8.21
C PHE A 140 -4.23 7.49 9.46
N LEU A 141 -5.05 6.87 10.30
CA LEU A 141 -5.41 7.44 11.59
C LEU A 141 -4.29 7.22 12.61
N ALA A 142 -3.75 8.30 13.19
CA ALA A 142 -2.77 8.25 14.26
C ALA A 142 -3.41 7.79 15.58
N ARG A 143 -2.75 6.84 16.25
CA ARG A 143 -3.23 6.20 17.49
C ARG A 143 -2.12 6.15 18.55
N PRO A 144 -2.50 6.04 19.85
CA PRO A 144 -1.53 6.02 20.94
C PRO A 144 -0.57 4.82 20.91
N ALA A 145 0.53 4.95 21.64
CA ALA A 145 1.61 3.95 21.71
C ALA A 145 1.19 2.57 22.25
N ASN A 146 0.09 2.46 22.98
CA ASN A 146 -0.41 1.20 23.55
C ASN A 146 -1.38 0.43 22.63
N THR A 147 -1.69 0.94 21.43
CA THR A 147 -2.60 0.27 20.50
C THR A 147 -1.96 -0.99 19.90
N LEU A 148 -2.66 -2.13 20.01
CA LEU A 148 -2.22 -3.44 19.51
C LEU A 148 -2.90 -3.83 18.20
N ALA A 149 -4.15 -3.39 17.95
CA ALA A 149 -4.90 -3.69 16.72
C ALA A 149 -5.78 -2.53 16.21
N PRO A 150 -6.21 -2.56 14.93
CA PRO A 150 -7.23 -1.66 14.40
C PRO A 150 -8.58 -1.91 15.09
N GLY A 151 -8.80 -1.27 16.24
CA GLY A 151 -10.05 -1.36 17.02
C GLY A 151 -9.87 -1.00 18.50
N ASP A 152 -8.63 -1.11 18.99
CA ASP A 152 -8.27 -0.74 20.36
C ASP A 152 -8.08 0.78 20.47
N ALA A 153 -9.18 1.53 20.38
CA ALA A 153 -9.23 2.86 20.95
C ALA A 153 -9.09 2.68 22.46
N GLY A 154 -7.87 2.90 22.98
CA GLY A 154 -7.51 2.67 24.37
C GLY A 154 -8.55 3.23 25.33
N GLY A 155 -9.24 2.35 26.02
CA GLY A 155 -10.17 2.70 27.09
C GLY A 155 -9.44 3.55 28.13
N MET A 156 -9.85 4.82 28.23
CA MET A 156 -9.51 5.70 29.33
C MET A 156 -10.15 5.11 30.59
N HIS A 157 -9.39 4.34 31.37
CA HIS A 157 -9.78 3.97 32.73
C HIS A 157 -8.92 4.79 33.70
N HIS A 158 -9.45 5.96 34.09
CA HIS A 158 -9.01 6.67 35.28
C HIS A 158 -9.46 5.85 36.51
N GLY A 159 -8.52 5.43 37.34
CA GLY A 159 -8.84 4.82 38.62
C GLY A 159 -7.60 4.37 39.37
N HIS A 160 -7.00 5.29 40.15
CA HIS A 160 -6.77 5.16 41.60
C HIS A 160 -6.31 6.50 42.17
#